data_AF-A0A2E2QLJ6-F1
#
_entry.id   AF-A0A2E2QLJ6-F1
#
_cell.length_a   1.000
_cell.length_b   1.000
_cell.length_c   1.000
_cell.angle_alpha   90.00
_cell.angle_beta   90.00
_cell.angle_gamma   90.00
#
_symmetry.space_group_name_H-M   'P 1'
#
loop_
_entity.id
_entity.type
_entity.pdbx_description
1 polymer ?
#
loop_
_entity_poly.entity_id
_entity_poly.type
_entity_poly.pdbx_seq_one_letter_code
_entity_poly.pdbx_strand_id
1 'polypeptide(L)'
;MEDFKKVFEANKAWAASTTATDPEFFSRLAHQQTPEHLWIGCSDSRVPANQIMDLPPGEVFVHRNIANIVVPSDLNCLSVLQYAIEVLKVRHVIVCGHYGCGGIAASMSSQKNGMIDNWLRHIRTTARIYSDLIDKAATQEEKTDLLCELNVIEQVQNVCSTTIVQDAWDRGQKFAVHGIIYSVKNGLLKDVMHCEAGNKVTHGEDFPAVLK
;
A
#
# COMPACT_ATOMS: atom_id res chain seq x y z
N MET A 1 -5.96 -4.44 31.69
CA MET A 1 -6.62 -3.11 31.82
C MET A 1 -5.65 -2.02 32.27
N GLU A 2 -4.82 -2.26 33.29
CA GLU A 2 -3.82 -1.29 33.76
C GLU A 2 -2.78 -0.91 32.70
N ASP A 3 -2.42 -1.87 31.83
CA ASP A 3 -1.50 -1.65 30.72
C ASP A 3 -2.04 -0.69 29.66
N PHE A 4 -3.35 -0.74 29.38
CA PHE A 4 -3.96 0.18 28.41
C PHE A 4 -4.05 1.62 28.93
N LYS A 5 -4.10 1.83 30.25
CA LYS A 5 -4.03 3.18 30.84
C LYS A 5 -2.72 3.89 30.48
N LYS A 6 -1.62 3.14 30.35
CA LYS A 6 -0.31 3.70 29.96
C LYS A 6 -0.34 4.33 28.57
N VAL A 7 -1.23 3.87 27.67
CA VAL A 7 -1.39 4.48 26.34
C VAL A 7 -1.87 5.92 26.45
N PHE A 8 -2.81 6.21 27.35
CA PHE A 8 -3.30 7.57 27.57
C PHE A 8 -2.24 8.47 28.21
N GLU A 9 -1.47 7.94 29.15
CA GLU A 9 -0.38 8.72 29.77
C GLU A 9 0.75 8.98 28.78
N ALA A 10 1.13 7.99 27.96
CA ALA A 10 2.09 8.16 26.87
C ALA A 10 1.57 9.16 25.82
N ASN A 11 0.28 9.14 25.49
CA ASN A 11 -0.32 10.09 24.56
C ASN A 11 -0.29 11.53 25.10
N LYS A 12 -0.62 11.74 26.39
CA LYS A 12 -0.50 13.06 27.03
C LYS A 12 0.94 13.57 27.00
N ALA A 13 1.90 12.70 27.35
CA ALA A 13 3.31 13.05 27.34
C ALA A 13 3.80 13.40 25.92
N TRP A 14 3.41 12.59 24.92
CA TRP A 14 3.69 12.87 23.52
C TRP A 14 3.12 14.22 23.09
N ALA A 15 1.83 14.46 23.30
CA ALA A 15 1.18 15.71 22.92
C ALA A 15 1.85 16.93 23.58
N ALA A 16 2.15 16.86 24.88
CA ALA A 16 2.85 17.92 25.59
C ALA A 16 4.25 18.19 25.01
N SER A 17 5.02 17.12 24.71
CA SER A 17 6.36 17.25 24.12
C SER A 17 6.33 17.82 22.70
N THR A 18 5.34 17.44 21.90
CA THR A 18 5.15 17.94 20.54
C THR A 18 4.76 19.41 20.57
N THR A 19 3.80 19.82 21.41
CA THR A 19 3.43 21.23 21.58
C THR A 19 4.57 22.09 22.13
N ALA A 20 5.41 21.55 23.03
CA ALA A 20 6.57 22.26 23.53
C ALA A 20 7.63 22.52 22.44
N THR A 21 7.76 21.58 21.49
CA THR A 21 8.68 21.69 20.35
C THR A 21 8.11 22.60 19.26
N ASP A 22 6.81 22.50 19.00
CA ASP A 22 6.08 23.22 17.97
C ASP A 22 4.65 23.55 18.46
N PRO A 23 4.45 24.75 19.03
CA PRO A 23 3.16 25.15 19.59
C PRO A 23 2.00 25.15 18.59
N GLU A 24 2.31 25.29 17.30
CA GLU A 24 1.30 25.35 16.24
C GLU A 24 1.00 23.98 15.62
N PHE A 25 1.73 22.92 15.99
CA PHE A 25 1.63 21.59 15.38
C PHE A 25 0.18 21.09 15.26
N PHE A 26 -0.55 21.03 16.37
CA PHE A 26 -1.94 20.52 16.37
C PHE A 26 -2.92 21.49 15.72
N SER A 27 -2.65 22.80 15.77
CA SER A 27 -3.46 23.79 15.07
C SER A 27 -3.34 23.59 13.56
N ARG A 28 -2.12 23.48 13.03
CA ARG A 28 -1.91 23.19 11.60
C ARG A 28 -2.54 21.86 11.20
N LEU A 29 -2.31 20.81 11.99
CA LEU A 29 -2.89 19.48 11.73
C LEU A 29 -4.43 19.49 11.70
N ALA A 30 -5.07 20.25 12.58
CA ALA A 30 -6.54 20.35 12.63
C ALA A 30 -7.14 21.04 11.40
N HIS A 31 -6.39 21.93 10.74
CA HIS A 31 -6.84 22.66 9.55
C HIS A 31 -6.35 22.03 8.24
N GLN A 32 -5.43 21.06 8.29
CA GLN A 32 -4.88 20.38 7.12
C GLN A 32 -5.72 19.15 6.76
N GLN A 33 -6.45 19.22 5.64
CA GLN A 33 -7.34 18.15 5.15
C GLN A 33 -7.12 17.74 3.70
N THR A 34 -6.01 18.14 3.08
CA THR A 34 -5.74 17.92 1.66
C THR A 34 -4.47 17.08 1.46
N PRO A 35 -4.47 15.79 1.84
CA PRO A 35 -3.33 14.92 1.57
C PRO A 35 -3.12 14.81 0.06
N GLU A 36 -1.87 14.79 -0.38
CA GLU A 36 -1.55 14.61 -1.79
C GLU A 36 -1.41 13.12 -2.17
N HIS A 37 -1.30 12.24 -1.18
CA HIS A 37 -0.99 10.82 -1.34
C HIS A 37 -2.09 9.95 -0.71
N LEU A 38 -2.57 8.95 -1.46
CA LEU A 38 -3.25 7.79 -0.91
C LEU A 38 -2.24 6.64 -0.83
N TRP A 39 -2.10 6.03 0.35
CA TRP A 39 -1.27 4.85 0.60
C TRP A 39 -2.14 3.62 0.89
N ILE A 40 -2.11 2.63 0.01
CA ILE A 40 -2.70 1.30 0.20
C ILE A 40 -1.56 0.35 0.59
N GLY A 41 -1.49 -0.01 1.86
CA GLY A 41 -0.39 -0.81 2.41
C GLY A 41 -0.83 -2.06 3.16
N CYS A 42 0.13 -2.89 3.55
CA CYS A 42 -0.14 -4.09 4.33
C CYS A 42 -0.50 -3.72 5.79
N SER A 43 -1.39 -4.47 6.44
CA SER A 43 -1.60 -4.36 7.90
C SER A 43 -0.39 -4.81 8.72
N ASP A 44 0.46 -5.68 8.17
CA ASP A 44 1.74 -6.16 8.74
C ASP A 44 2.90 -5.16 8.48
N SER A 45 2.60 -3.87 8.38
CA SER A 45 3.63 -2.86 8.15
C SER A 45 4.26 -2.44 9.46
N ARG A 46 5.55 -2.77 9.61
CA ARG A 46 6.37 -2.43 10.77
C ARG A 46 6.73 -0.95 10.87
N VAL A 47 6.50 -0.16 9.81
CA VAL A 47 6.82 1.27 9.74
C VAL A 47 5.61 2.05 9.17
N PRO A 48 5.21 3.18 9.78
CA PRO A 48 4.15 4.05 9.26
C PRO A 48 4.49 4.65 7.88
N ALA A 49 3.48 4.85 7.04
CA ALA A 49 3.67 5.33 5.66
C ALA A 49 4.31 6.73 5.60
N ASN A 50 3.85 7.63 6.48
CA ASN A 50 4.41 8.98 6.63
C ASN A 50 5.89 8.95 7.03
N GLN A 51 6.31 8.00 7.86
CA GLN A 51 7.72 7.85 8.22
C GLN A 51 8.56 7.28 7.08
N ILE A 52 8.01 6.37 6.27
CA ILE A 52 8.69 5.81 5.09
C ILE A 52 8.93 6.90 4.04
N MET A 53 7.97 7.80 3.83
CA MET A 53 8.04 8.85 2.82
C MET A 53 8.64 10.18 3.33
N ASP A 54 9.05 10.22 4.60
CA ASP A 54 9.49 11.45 5.28
C ASP A 54 8.48 12.62 5.12
N LEU A 55 7.19 12.30 5.29
CA LEU A 55 6.09 13.26 5.18
C LEU A 55 5.49 13.59 6.56
N PRO A 56 5.08 14.84 6.79
CA PRO A 56 4.40 15.20 8.02
C PRO A 56 3.02 14.54 8.14
N PRO A 57 2.49 14.37 9.37
CA PRO A 57 1.13 13.90 9.58
C PRO A 57 0.11 14.76 8.83
N GLY A 58 -0.91 14.12 8.23
CA GLY A 58 -1.94 14.80 7.43
C GLY A 58 -1.67 14.85 5.92
N GLU A 59 -0.44 14.54 5.48
CA GLU A 59 -0.07 14.51 4.04
C GLU A 59 -0.39 13.19 3.32
N VAL A 60 -0.71 12.14 4.09
CA VAL A 60 -0.92 10.79 3.59
C VAL A 60 -2.26 10.26 4.08
N PHE A 61 -3.17 9.98 3.15
CA PHE A 61 -4.40 9.25 3.41
C PHE A 61 -4.11 7.75 3.32
N VAL A 62 -4.50 6.96 4.33
CA VAL A 62 -3.99 5.59 4.48
C VAL A 62 -5.12 4.56 4.50
N HIS A 63 -4.97 3.53 3.67
CA HIS A 63 -5.69 2.27 3.76
C HIS A 63 -4.73 1.13 4.10
N ARG A 64 -5.18 0.18 4.94
CA ARG A 64 -4.40 -1.03 5.24
C ARG A 64 -5.28 -2.28 5.28
N ASN A 65 -4.86 -3.31 4.58
CA ASN A 65 -5.39 -4.67 4.71
C ASN A 65 -4.24 -5.70 4.64
N ILE A 66 -4.52 -6.97 4.90
CA ILE A 66 -3.50 -8.02 4.84
C ILE A 66 -2.99 -8.16 3.40
N ALA A 67 -1.68 -7.98 3.20
CA ALA A 67 -1.00 -8.06 1.91
C ALA A 67 -1.48 -7.06 0.84
N ASN A 68 -1.98 -5.88 1.27
CA ASN A 68 -2.21 -4.71 0.42
C ASN A 68 -3.00 -5.01 -0.87
N ILE A 69 -4.03 -5.85 -0.75
CA ILE A 69 -4.83 -6.37 -1.86
C ILE A 69 -5.91 -5.35 -2.23
N VAL A 70 -6.11 -5.13 -3.53
CA VAL A 70 -7.22 -4.33 -4.06
C VAL A 70 -8.13 -5.28 -4.84
N VAL A 71 -9.24 -5.67 -4.23
CA VAL A 71 -10.21 -6.57 -4.86
C VAL A 71 -11.28 -5.71 -5.57
N PRO A 72 -11.64 -6.01 -6.83
CA PRO A 72 -12.63 -5.22 -7.59
C PRO A 72 -14.01 -5.07 -6.96
N SER A 73 -14.35 -5.88 -5.96
CA SER A 73 -15.62 -5.84 -5.22
C SER A 73 -15.46 -5.55 -3.73
N ASP A 74 -14.26 -5.23 -3.26
CA ASP A 74 -14.04 -4.83 -1.86
C ASP A 74 -14.46 -3.38 -1.64
N LEU A 75 -15.72 -3.18 -1.23
CA LEU A 75 -16.27 -1.86 -0.92
C LEU A 75 -15.47 -1.11 0.16
N ASN A 76 -14.74 -1.81 1.04
CA ASN A 76 -13.88 -1.15 2.02
C ASN A 76 -12.76 -0.37 1.28
N CYS A 77 -11.91 -1.06 0.53
CA CYS A 77 -10.85 -0.40 -0.23
C CYS A 77 -11.38 0.59 -1.27
N LEU A 78 -12.46 0.24 -1.98
CA LEU A 78 -13.02 1.08 -3.05
C LEU A 78 -13.62 2.39 -2.51
N SER A 79 -14.26 2.37 -1.35
CA SER A 79 -14.79 3.60 -0.73
C SER A 79 -13.67 4.56 -0.34
N VAL A 80 -12.54 4.04 0.17
CA VAL A 80 -11.35 4.83 0.48
C VAL A 80 -10.73 5.42 -0.79
N LEU A 81 -10.60 4.60 -1.83
CA LEU A 81 -10.09 5.02 -3.14
C LEU A 81 -10.95 6.12 -3.76
N GLN A 82 -12.28 5.94 -3.77
CA GLN A 82 -13.21 6.93 -4.27
C GLN A 82 -13.09 8.24 -3.51
N TYR A 83 -13.09 8.20 -2.18
CA TYR A 83 -12.98 9.41 -1.37
C TYR A 83 -11.66 10.14 -1.62
N ALA A 84 -10.55 9.42 -1.72
CA ALA A 84 -9.25 10.00 -2.00
C ALA A 84 -9.21 10.71 -3.37
N ILE A 85 -9.73 10.06 -4.41
CA ILE A 85 -9.69 10.60 -5.78
C ILE A 85 -10.73 11.70 -5.96
N GLU A 86 -11.97 11.49 -5.51
CA GLU A 86 -13.09 12.34 -5.86
C GLU A 86 -13.30 13.50 -4.89
N VAL A 87 -13.00 13.30 -3.60
CA VAL A 87 -13.20 14.31 -2.56
C VAL A 87 -11.88 15.00 -2.22
N LEU A 88 -10.85 14.23 -1.85
CA LEU A 88 -9.57 14.79 -1.43
C LEU A 88 -8.69 15.26 -2.59
N LYS A 89 -8.98 14.78 -3.81
CA LYS A 89 -8.23 15.10 -5.04
C LYS A 89 -6.74 14.78 -4.91
N VAL A 90 -6.40 13.63 -4.33
CA VAL A 90 -5.01 13.16 -4.23
C VAL A 90 -4.33 13.15 -5.60
N ARG A 91 -3.02 13.44 -5.64
CA ARG A 91 -2.21 13.43 -6.86
C ARG A 91 -1.51 12.09 -7.09
N HIS A 92 -1.33 11.31 -6.03
CA HIS A 92 -0.64 10.04 -6.06
C HIS A 92 -1.45 8.97 -5.33
N VAL A 93 -1.76 7.86 -6.00
CA VAL A 93 -2.24 6.64 -5.37
C VAL A 93 -1.10 5.64 -5.35
N ILE A 94 -0.77 5.12 -4.17
CA ILE A 94 0.39 4.26 -3.96
C ILE A 94 -0.11 2.92 -3.43
N VAL A 95 0.19 1.84 -4.14
CA VAL A 95 0.11 0.48 -3.63
C VAL A 95 1.49 0.08 -3.16
N CYS A 96 1.66 -0.08 -1.85
CA CYS A 96 2.92 -0.45 -1.25
C CYS A 96 2.88 -1.86 -0.67
N GLY A 97 3.64 -2.75 -1.28
CA GLY A 97 3.98 -4.05 -0.71
C GLY A 97 5.25 -3.97 0.13
N HIS A 98 5.60 -5.07 0.79
CA HIS A 98 6.86 -5.15 1.52
C HIS A 98 7.43 -6.57 1.51
N TYR A 99 8.76 -6.67 1.48
CA TYR A 99 9.42 -7.96 1.59
C TYR A 99 9.20 -8.58 2.97
N GLY A 100 9.19 -9.91 3.01
CA GLY A 100 8.89 -10.68 4.22
C GLY A 100 7.45 -10.49 4.73
N CYS A 101 6.50 -10.20 3.84
CA CYS A 101 5.08 -10.08 4.20
C CYS A 101 4.49 -11.42 4.66
N GLY A 102 3.96 -11.46 5.88
CA GLY A 102 3.36 -12.68 6.43
C GLY A 102 2.17 -13.21 5.63
N GLY A 103 1.36 -12.31 5.04
CA GLY A 103 0.23 -12.69 4.19
C GLY A 103 0.65 -13.35 2.88
N ILE A 104 1.70 -12.82 2.24
CA ILE A 104 2.27 -13.41 1.02
C ILE A 104 2.86 -14.78 1.35
N ALA A 105 3.69 -14.89 2.40
CA ALA A 105 4.27 -16.16 2.82
C ALA A 105 3.21 -17.22 3.16
N ALA A 106 2.16 -16.84 3.90
CA ALA A 106 1.04 -17.72 4.24
C ALA A 106 0.26 -18.19 2.99
N SER A 107 0.17 -17.37 1.95
CA SER A 107 -0.50 -17.74 0.70
C SER A 107 0.22 -18.86 -0.06
N MET A 108 1.55 -18.94 0.07
CA MET A 108 2.41 -19.96 -0.55
C MET A 108 2.51 -21.25 0.27
N SER A 109 2.10 -21.21 1.54
CA SER A 109 2.10 -22.36 2.43
C SER A 109 0.91 -23.29 2.15
N SER A 110 1.10 -24.59 2.40
CA SER A 110 0.02 -25.60 2.39
C SER A 110 -0.78 -25.61 3.70
N GLN A 111 -0.39 -24.82 4.70
CA GLN A 111 -1.09 -24.74 5.98
C GLN A 111 -2.45 -24.04 5.83
N LYS A 112 -3.44 -24.55 6.56
CA LYS A 112 -4.77 -23.94 6.65
C LYS A 112 -4.76 -22.88 7.76
N ASN A 113 -5.07 -21.64 7.39
CA ASN A 113 -5.07 -20.48 8.29
C ASN A 113 -6.51 -20.07 8.70
N GLY A 114 -7.53 -20.78 8.21
CA GLY A 114 -8.92 -20.52 8.54
C GLY A 114 -9.55 -19.47 7.61
N MET A 115 -10.34 -18.55 8.17
CA MET A 115 -11.09 -17.57 7.38
C MET A 115 -10.21 -16.74 6.44
N ILE A 116 -8.99 -16.40 6.88
CA ILE A 116 -8.05 -15.57 6.11
C ILE A 116 -7.64 -16.25 4.79
N ASP A 117 -7.71 -17.57 4.67
CA ASP A 117 -7.40 -18.27 3.41
C ASP A 117 -8.32 -17.86 2.25
N ASN A 118 -9.54 -17.37 2.55
CA ASN A 118 -10.43 -16.82 1.53
C ASN A 118 -9.89 -15.51 0.95
N TRP A 119 -9.32 -14.65 1.82
CA TRP A 119 -8.66 -13.42 1.42
C TRP A 119 -7.35 -13.70 0.67
N LEU A 120 -6.52 -14.62 1.19
CA LEU A 120 -5.25 -15.00 0.57
C LEU A 120 -5.43 -15.72 -0.78
N ARG A 121 -6.65 -16.15 -1.13
CA ARG A 121 -6.96 -16.72 -2.46
C ARG A 121 -6.67 -15.73 -3.59
N HIS A 122 -6.82 -14.43 -3.35
CA HIS A 122 -6.45 -13.40 -4.34
C HIS A 122 -4.97 -13.48 -4.68
N ILE A 123 -4.10 -13.60 -3.67
CA ILE A 123 -2.65 -13.78 -3.86
C ILE A 123 -2.34 -15.12 -4.51
N ARG A 124 -3.01 -16.22 -4.10
CA ARG A 124 -2.83 -17.54 -4.73
C ARG A 124 -3.22 -17.53 -6.21
N THR A 125 -4.16 -16.66 -6.60
CA THR A 125 -4.52 -16.47 -8.01
C THR A 125 -3.38 -15.83 -8.76
N THR A 126 -2.79 -14.75 -8.23
CA THR A 126 -1.57 -14.13 -8.77
C THR A 126 -0.43 -15.15 -8.88
N ALA A 127 -0.16 -15.90 -7.82
CA ALA A 127 0.90 -16.92 -7.82
C ALA A 127 0.69 -17.99 -8.90
N ARG A 128 -0.57 -18.36 -9.19
CA ARG A 128 -0.92 -19.30 -10.26
C ARG A 128 -0.76 -18.68 -11.65
N ILE A 129 -1.12 -17.41 -11.84
CA ILE A 129 -0.95 -16.70 -13.12
C ILE A 129 0.54 -16.65 -13.49
N TYR A 130 1.40 -16.44 -12.51
CA TYR A 130 2.85 -16.29 -12.69
C TYR A 130 3.65 -17.52 -12.24
N SER A 131 3.06 -18.73 -12.23
CA SER A 131 3.73 -19.93 -11.70
C SER A 131 5.04 -20.24 -12.42
N ASP A 132 5.03 -20.17 -13.76
CA ASP A 132 6.21 -20.46 -14.59
C ASP A 132 7.37 -19.50 -14.32
N LEU A 133 7.04 -18.28 -13.90
CA LEU A 133 8.01 -17.27 -13.55
C LEU A 133 8.55 -17.52 -12.13
N ILE A 134 7.66 -17.71 -11.17
CA ILE A 134 8.00 -17.98 -9.78
C ILE A 134 8.85 -19.25 -9.66
N ASP A 135 8.53 -20.30 -10.43
CA ASP A 135 9.24 -21.57 -10.35
C ASP A 135 10.68 -21.54 -10.88
N LYS A 136 11.05 -20.49 -11.62
CA LYS A 136 12.44 -20.27 -12.06
C LYS A 136 13.34 -19.67 -10.98
N ALA A 137 12.77 -19.05 -9.94
CA ALA A 137 13.56 -18.52 -8.83
C ALA A 137 14.21 -19.66 -8.04
N ALA A 138 15.47 -19.48 -7.62
CA ALA A 138 16.31 -20.54 -7.10
C ALA A 138 15.95 -20.90 -5.65
N THR A 139 15.53 -19.92 -4.85
CA THR A 139 15.22 -20.10 -3.43
C THR A 139 13.77 -19.75 -3.09
N GLN A 140 13.27 -20.31 -1.97
CA GLN A 140 11.93 -19.97 -1.48
C GLN A 140 11.81 -18.49 -1.09
N GLU A 141 12.90 -17.87 -0.63
CA GLU A 141 12.93 -16.43 -0.33
C GLU A 141 12.76 -15.62 -1.62
N GLU A 142 13.52 -15.91 -2.67
CA GLU A 142 13.38 -15.25 -3.98
C GLU A 142 11.99 -15.45 -4.58
N LYS A 143 11.40 -16.64 -4.44
CA LYS A 143 10.01 -16.91 -4.85
C LYS A 143 9.02 -16.02 -4.12
N THR A 144 9.21 -15.84 -2.82
CA THR A 144 8.33 -15.04 -1.96
C THR A 144 8.49 -13.55 -2.26
N ASP A 145 9.73 -13.08 -2.44
CA ASP A 145 10.03 -11.69 -2.79
C ASP A 145 9.48 -11.33 -4.17
N LEU A 146 9.62 -12.23 -5.15
CA LEU A 146 9.02 -12.06 -6.47
C LEU A 146 7.49 -12.03 -6.41
N LEU A 147 6.87 -12.88 -5.59
CA LEU A 147 5.42 -12.83 -5.40
C LEU A 147 4.96 -11.53 -4.70
N CYS A 148 5.77 -10.94 -3.82
CA CYS A 148 5.48 -9.62 -3.25
C CYS A 148 5.43 -8.55 -4.37
N GLU A 149 6.41 -8.55 -5.27
CA GLU A 149 6.49 -7.63 -6.41
C GLU A 149 5.31 -7.83 -7.38
N LEU A 150 5.03 -9.08 -7.77
CA LEU A 150 3.91 -9.43 -8.64
C LEU A 150 2.55 -9.05 -8.03
N ASN A 151 2.37 -9.26 -6.72
CA ASN A 151 1.14 -8.88 -6.03
C ASN A 151 0.91 -7.36 -6.10
N VAL A 152 1.96 -6.54 -5.95
CA VAL A 152 1.85 -5.08 -6.09
C VAL A 152 1.50 -4.69 -7.53
N ILE A 153 2.17 -5.29 -8.52
CA ILE A 153 1.87 -5.03 -9.94
C ILE A 153 0.40 -5.33 -10.26
N GLU A 154 -0.10 -6.50 -9.86
CA GLU A 154 -1.51 -6.88 -10.02
C GLU A 154 -2.48 -5.92 -9.30
N GLN A 155 -2.12 -5.48 -8.10
CA GLN A 155 -2.96 -4.55 -7.34
C GLN A 155 -3.00 -3.16 -7.97
N VAL A 156 -1.89 -2.68 -8.54
CA VAL A 156 -1.88 -1.44 -9.33
C VAL A 156 -2.80 -1.59 -10.54
N GLN A 157 -2.73 -2.71 -11.26
CA GLN A 157 -3.65 -2.97 -12.38
C GLN A 157 -5.12 -2.99 -11.94
N ASN A 158 -5.42 -3.58 -10.78
CA ASN A 158 -6.77 -3.57 -10.20
C ASN A 158 -7.24 -2.15 -9.89
N VAL A 159 -6.39 -1.33 -9.26
CA VAL A 159 -6.68 0.10 -8.99
C VAL A 159 -6.98 0.83 -10.28
N CYS A 160 -6.09 0.71 -11.28
CA CYS A 160 -6.23 1.37 -12.57
C CYS A 160 -7.51 0.94 -13.31
N SER A 161 -7.93 -0.32 -13.14
CA SER A 161 -9.12 -0.87 -13.79
C SER A 161 -10.44 -0.53 -13.08
N THR A 162 -10.39 0.14 -11.93
CA THR A 162 -11.62 0.57 -11.24
C THR A 162 -12.37 1.63 -12.05
N THR A 163 -13.70 1.61 -11.98
CA THR A 163 -14.53 2.69 -12.56
C THR A 163 -14.13 4.05 -11.98
N ILE A 164 -13.79 4.10 -10.68
CA ILE A 164 -13.33 5.31 -9.99
C ILE A 164 -12.14 5.95 -10.70
N VAL A 165 -11.11 5.15 -11.04
CA VAL A 165 -9.89 5.65 -11.69
C VAL A 165 -10.12 5.93 -13.16
N GLN A 166 -10.81 5.05 -13.87
CA GLN A 166 -11.13 5.24 -15.29
C GLN A 166 -11.97 6.52 -15.50
N ASP A 167 -13.07 6.67 -14.76
CA ASP A 167 -13.93 7.86 -14.83
C ASP A 167 -13.17 9.14 -14.44
N ALA A 168 -12.16 9.03 -13.56
CA ALA A 168 -11.30 10.14 -13.17
C ALA A 168 -10.34 10.58 -14.26
N TRP A 169 -9.72 9.63 -14.94
CA TRP A 169 -8.88 9.95 -16.08
C TRP A 169 -9.69 10.43 -17.29
N ASP A 170 -10.87 9.85 -17.55
CA ASP A 170 -11.74 10.26 -18.66
C ASP A 170 -12.24 11.71 -18.51
N ARG A 171 -12.53 12.16 -17.28
CA ARG A 171 -12.85 13.57 -16.99
C ARG A 171 -11.63 14.49 -16.90
N GLY A 172 -10.42 13.99 -17.19
CA GLY A 172 -9.19 14.77 -17.24
C GLY A 172 -8.54 15.08 -15.88
N GLN A 173 -8.93 14.38 -14.80
CA GLN A 173 -8.26 14.53 -13.51
C GLN A 173 -6.83 13.99 -13.58
N LYS A 174 -5.86 14.80 -13.15
CA LYS A 174 -4.43 14.46 -13.20
C LYS A 174 -3.96 13.84 -11.89
N PHE A 175 -3.69 12.55 -11.91
CA PHE A 175 -3.04 11.81 -10.83
C PHE A 175 -2.41 10.55 -11.40
N ALA A 176 -1.49 9.97 -10.64
CA ALA A 176 -0.75 8.77 -11.01
C ALA A 176 -0.97 7.64 -9.99
N VAL A 177 -0.89 6.40 -10.46
CA VAL A 177 -0.92 5.18 -9.63
C VAL A 177 0.46 4.54 -9.64
N HIS A 178 0.99 4.27 -8.45
CA HIS A 178 2.36 3.78 -8.21
C HIS A 178 2.31 2.43 -7.52
N GLY A 179 3.14 1.51 -7.97
CA GLY A 179 3.43 0.24 -7.32
C GLY A 179 4.83 0.28 -6.75
N ILE A 180 4.96 0.20 -5.43
CA ILE A 180 6.26 0.23 -4.75
C ILE A 180 6.41 -0.95 -3.78
N ILE A 181 7.65 -1.33 -3.52
CA ILE A 181 7.99 -2.32 -2.49
C ILE A 181 8.89 -1.67 -1.44
N TYR A 182 8.51 -1.81 -0.18
CA TYR A 182 9.33 -1.40 0.96
C TYR A 182 10.14 -2.57 1.51
N SER A 183 11.44 -2.38 1.68
CA SER A 183 12.31 -3.35 2.34
C SER A 183 12.48 -3.01 3.81
N VAL A 184 11.91 -3.83 4.69
CA VAL A 184 12.11 -3.68 6.15
C VAL A 184 13.56 -3.93 6.57
N LYS A 185 14.36 -4.63 5.73
CA LYS A 185 15.76 -4.95 6.02
C LYS A 185 16.66 -3.71 5.98
N ASN A 186 16.39 -2.77 5.09
CA ASN A 186 17.27 -1.61 4.84
C ASN A 186 16.53 -0.27 4.80
N GLY A 187 15.20 -0.26 4.87
CA GLY A 187 14.38 0.95 4.87
C GLY A 187 14.19 1.60 3.50
N LEU A 188 14.58 0.94 2.41
CA LEU A 188 14.52 1.50 1.05
C LEU A 188 13.23 1.12 0.33
N LEU A 189 12.77 2.04 -0.53
CA LEU A 189 11.69 1.82 -1.49
C LEU A 189 12.27 1.36 -2.83
N LYS A 190 11.54 0.46 -3.49
CA LYS A 190 11.79 -0.04 -4.84
C LYS A 190 10.59 0.28 -5.72
N ASP A 191 10.79 0.91 -6.87
CA ASP A 191 9.70 1.31 -7.79
C ASP A 191 9.45 0.20 -8.83
N VAL A 192 8.29 -0.45 -8.73
CA VAL A 192 7.98 -1.62 -9.57
C VAL A 192 6.94 -1.34 -10.65
N MET A 193 6.14 -0.27 -10.59
CA MET A 193 5.15 0.01 -11.64
C MET A 193 4.61 1.43 -11.54
N HIS A 194 4.35 2.05 -12.69
CA HIS A 194 3.72 3.36 -12.76
C HIS A 194 2.63 3.41 -13.83
N CYS A 195 1.50 4.05 -13.53
CA CYS A 195 0.40 4.23 -14.47
C CYS A 195 -0.20 5.64 -14.38
N GLU A 196 -0.40 6.24 -15.55
CA GLU A 196 -1.02 7.55 -15.72
C GLU A 196 -2.17 7.52 -16.75
N ALA A 197 -2.95 8.60 -16.79
CA ALA A 197 -4.06 8.81 -17.70
C ALA A 197 -3.70 8.49 -19.17
N GLY A 198 -4.65 7.87 -19.89
CA GLY A 198 -4.43 7.36 -21.25
C GLY A 198 -3.86 5.94 -21.30
N ASN A 199 -3.96 5.19 -20.19
CA ASN A 199 -3.47 3.81 -20.05
C ASN A 199 -1.98 3.65 -20.44
N LYS A 200 -1.19 4.69 -20.21
CA LYS A 200 0.27 4.58 -20.30
C LYS A 200 0.73 3.84 -19.06
N VAL A 201 0.78 2.52 -19.19
CA VAL A 201 1.46 1.66 -18.23
C VAL A 201 2.95 1.74 -18.55
N THR A 202 3.72 2.27 -17.60
CA THR A 202 5.18 2.29 -17.68
C THR A 202 5.74 1.41 -16.57
N HIS A 203 6.76 0.65 -16.93
CA HIS A 203 7.57 -0.08 -15.98
C HIS A 203 8.38 0.91 -15.13
N GLY A 204 8.34 0.75 -13.80
CA GLY A 204 9.21 1.51 -12.89
C GLY A 204 10.68 1.18 -13.13
N GLU A 205 11.60 1.99 -12.56
CA GLU A 205 13.04 1.79 -12.75
C GLU A 205 13.48 0.39 -12.30
N ASP A 206 12.85 -0.13 -11.25
CA ASP A 206 13.12 -1.44 -10.67
C ASP A 206 12.12 -2.52 -11.12
N PHE A 207 11.38 -2.31 -12.20
CA PHE A 207 10.45 -3.30 -12.75
C PHE A 207 11.16 -4.63 -12.97
N PRO A 208 10.60 -5.76 -12.53
CA PRO A 208 11.28 -7.05 -12.56
C PRO A 208 11.80 -7.36 -13.97
N ALA A 209 13.12 -7.53 -14.12
CA ALA A 209 13.74 -7.75 -15.42
C ALA A 209 13.17 -8.98 -16.14
N VAL A 210 12.69 -9.93 -15.37
CA VAL A 210 12.08 -11.18 -15.84
C VAL A 210 10.66 -11.01 -16.43
N LEU A 211 10.05 -9.85 -16.25
CA LEU A 211 8.76 -9.46 -16.82
C LEU A 211 8.91 -8.50 -18.02
N LYS A 212 10.12 -8.05 -18.36
CA LYS A 212 10.43 -7.21 -19.53
C LYS A 212 10.57 -8.08 -20.77
#